data_AF-A0A0F3QHG2-F1
#
_entry.id   AF-A0A0F3QHG2-F1
#
_cell.length_a   1.000
_cell.length_b   1.000
_cell.length_c   1.000
_cell.angle_alpha   90.00
_cell.angle_beta   90.00
_cell.angle_gamma   90.00
#
_symmetry.space_group_name_H-M   'P 1'
#
loop_
_entity.id
_entity.type
_entity.pdbx_description
1 polymer ?
#
loop_
_entity_poly.entity_id
_entity_poly.type
_entity_poly.pdbx_seq_one_letter_code
_entity_poly.pdbx_strand_id
1 'polypeptide(L)'
;MLYNISNATPKHAINIVHIHSCHSGAAHNYLNYVTGNLILCTYSKEDKITSEGISQKLYENRFQTQNLVDFISNNFHLLAAVNFKISYKLGNKVYSFALDSSKIANTNTVEVLVLFLDNEYNEFIKLYSILSNKYNKKFPEIFVDKLSHENKKFTENDLNETVSSVLELEISNNSSLECIENLLKFKNLDIKLSLIVAIKNNNVSVLNLLVNYNSSAIDGDILDRALYEASPKIIDILLKHYSDEINLIPLSFNKEIYKDNNIFESIFKHSNTNLELYIYSIIDKDNPQIAEMALKYYSGDLNFIDIYPIIDKAIYNKDYLSLFESILKHPNAKDLESYRVHYAIYKNNSQLTNIILKYYNIVNEEFYLKPDLEITNFNNNFQLPEKDIESISTVTTGEVIDYLE
;
A
#
# COMPACT_ATOMS: atom_id res chain seq x y z
N MET A 1 18.91 31.23 7.60
CA MET A 1 18.51 30.34 8.71
C MET A 1 19.57 30.27 9.81
N LEU A 2 20.76 29.72 9.57
CA LEU A 2 21.84 29.62 10.58
C LEU A 2 22.26 30.96 11.21
N TYR A 3 22.39 32.01 10.39
CA TYR A 3 22.72 33.36 10.86
C TYR A 3 21.67 33.92 11.85
N ASN A 4 20.39 33.63 11.60
CA ASN A 4 19.29 34.06 12.48
C ASN A 4 19.27 33.27 13.79
N ILE A 5 19.54 31.95 13.73
CA ILE A 5 19.64 31.10 14.93
C ILE A 5 20.78 31.56 15.84
N SER A 6 21.93 31.91 15.26
CA SER A 6 23.11 32.39 16.00
C SER A 6 22.91 33.76 16.66
N ASN A 7 22.19 34.67 16.02
CA ASN A 7 21.97 36.02 16.57
C ASN A 7 20.93 36.05 17.69
N ALA A 8 20.10 35.00 17.80
CA ALA A 8 19.07 34.90 18.83
C ALA A 8 19.58 34.34 20.17
N THR A 9 20.86 33.98 20.28
CA THR A 9 21.42 33.31 21.46
C THR A 9 22.66 34.02 22.01
N PRO A 10 22.88 33.99 23.35
CA PRO A 10 23.99 34.71 23.97
C PRO A 10 25.35 34.27 23.41
N LYS A 11 26.25 35.23 23.16
CA LYS A 11 27.60 35.05 22.56
C LYS A 11 28.49 33.96 23.20
N HIS A 12 28.15 33.52 24.40
CA HIS A 12 28.92 32.56 25.19
C HIS A 12 28.24 31.19 25.37
N ALA A 13 26.96 31.05 25.00
CA ALA A 13 26.26 29.78 25.04
C ALA A 13 26.53 28.98 23.75
N ILE A 14 26.51 27.65 23.84
CA ILE A 14 26.52 26.79 22.66
C ILE A 14 25.11 26.42 22.25
N ASN A 15 24.84 26.58 20.96
CA ASN A 15 23.64 26.08 20.32
C ASN A 15 23.90 24.71 19.71
N ILE A 16 22.98 23.77 19.90
CA ILE A 16 22.98 22.49 19.18
C ILE A 16 21.81 22.54 18.19
N VAL A 17 22.13 22.50 16.90
CA VAL A 17 21.15 22.57 15.83
C VAL A 17 21.19 21.28 15.04
N HIS A 18 20.05 20.60 14.98
CA HIS A 18 19.82 19.46 14.11
C HIS A 18 19.07 19.95 12.88
N ILE A 19 19.59 19.70 11.68
CA ILE A 19 18.91 20.01 10.42
C ILE A 19 18.67 18.71 9.66
N HIS A 20 17.39 18.42 9.43
CA HIS A 20 16.92 17.37 8.55
C HIS A 20 16.55 18.05 7.21
N SER A 21 17.47 18.08 6.23
CA SER A 21 17.22 18.81 4.96
C SER A 21 18.16 18.39 3.83
N CYS A 22 17.68 18.48 2.58
CA CYS A 22 18.47 18.32 1.35
C CYS A 22 19.66 19.27 1.24
N HIS A 23 19.53 20.45 1.82
CA HIS A 23 20.48 21.54 1.66
C HIS A 23 21.42 21.66 2.87
N SER A 24 21.38 20.66 3.75
CA SER A 24 22.09 20.63 5.03
C SER A 24 23.61 20.63 4.83
N GLY A 25 24.14 19.97 3.79
CA GLY A 25 25.56 19.97 3.48
C GLY A 25 26.15 21.37 3.24
N ALA A 26 25.40 22.26 2.59
CA ALA A 26 25.84 23.64 2.35
C ALA A 26 25.95 24.44 3.64
N ALA A 27 25.09 24.17 4.62
CA ALA A 27 25.07 24.85 5.92
C ALA A 27 26.41 24.74 6.66
N HIS A 28 27.09 23.60 6.54
CA HIS A 28 28.42 23.39 7.14
C HIS A 28 29.50 24.33 6.58
N ASN A 29 29.43 24.67 5.28
CA ASN A 29 30.42 25.54 4.64
C ASN A 29 30.28 27.00 5.11
N TYR A 30 29.10 27.39 5.60
CA TYR A 30 28.83 28.75 6.08
C TYR A 30 29.06 28.94 7.58
N LEU A 31 29.48 27.91 8.32
CA LEU A 31 29.71 28.00 9.78
C LEU A 31 30.79 29.03 10.16
N ASN A 32 31.73 29.34 9.26
CA ASN A 32 32.73 30.36 9.51
C ASN A 32 32.14 31.77 9.64
N TYR A 33 30.97 32.02 9.03
CA TYR A 33 30.27 33.30 9.05
C TYR A 33 29.28 33.44 10.22
N VAL A 34 29.15 32.38 11.03
CA VAL A 34 28.26 32.35 12.20
C VAL A 34 28.94 33.04 13.39
N THR A 35 28.25 34.04 13.94
CA THR A 35 28.67 34.84 15.10
C THR A 35 28.32 34.14 16.41
N GLY A 36 29.09 33.12 16.79
CA GLY A 36 28.88 32.40 18.04
C GLY A 36 29.47 30.99 18.01
N ASN A 37 29.23 30.24 19.10
CA ASN A 37 29.54 28.82 19.14
C ASN A 37 28.31 28.00 18.74
N LEU A 38 28.49 26.98 17.92
CA LEU A 38 27.40 26.20 17.34
C LEU A 38 27.88 24.78 17.06
N ILE A 39 27.08 23.80 17.44
CA ILE A 39 27.19 22.43 16.95
C ILE A 39 26.08 22.22 15.93
N LEU A 40 26.47 21.91 14.70
CA LEU A 40 25.56 21.63 13.60
C LEU A 40 25.62 20.15 13.28
N CYS A 41 24.51 19.46 13.48
CA CYS A 41 24.30 18.07 13.09
C CYS A 41 23.36 18.03 11.88
N THR A 42 23.75 17.31 10.85
CA THR A 42 22.93 17.11 9.67
C THR A 42 22.88 15.67 9.28
N TYR A 43 21.69 15.24 8.87
CA TYR A 43 21.41 13.94 8.29
C TYR A 43 21.08 14.18 6.81
N SER A 44 21.29 13.18 5.96
CA SER A 44 20.81 13.26 4.58
C SER A 44 19.30 13.53 4.54
N LYS A 45 18.89 14.09 3.41
CA LYS A 45 17.59 14.62 3.06
C LYS A 45 16.43 13.81 3.65
N GLU A 46 15.41 14.50 4.18
CA GLU A 46 14.05 13.96 4.23
C GLU A 46 13.69 13.54 2.80
N ASP A 47 13.80 12.26 2.50
CA ASP A 47 13.15 11.74 1.32
C ASP A 47 11.67 11.95 1.56
N LYS A 48 11.03 12.77 0.70
CA LYS A 48 9.58 13.02 0.69
C LYS A 48 8.76 11.73 0.48
N ILE A 49 9.43 10.58 0.47
CA ILE A 49 8.93 9.30 0.00
C ILE A 49 8.32 8.53 1.17
N THR A 50 8.83 8.62 2.40
CA THR A 50 8.29 7.90 3.56
C THR A 50 8.43 8.71 4.88
N SER A 51 7.31 8.94 5.58
CA SER A 51 7.30 9.41 6.99
C SER A 51 7.76 8.34 7.99
N GLU A 52 8.19 7.17 7.49
CA GLU A 52 8.46 5.93 8.23
C GLU A 52 9.92 5.45 8.04
N GLY A 53 10.74 6.19 7.28
CA GLY A 53 12.12 5.80 6.97
C GLY A 53 13.14 6.11 8.08
N ILE A 54 14.41 5.81 7.81
CA ILE A 54 15.53 6.00 8.76
C ILE A 54 15.61 7.42 9.35
N SER A 55 15.20 8.46 8.61
CA SER A 55 15.17 9.83 9.12
C SER A 55 14.21 10.01 10.30
N GLN A 56 13.02 9.38 10.25
CA GLN A 56 12.04 9.44 11.34
C GLN A 56 12.57 8.67 12.55
N LYS A 57 13.14 7.47 12.34
CA LYS A 57 13.74 6.68 13.42
C LYS A 57 14.86 7.45 14.13
N LEU A 58 15.75 8.11 13.39
CA LEU A 58 16.80 8.95 13.97
C LEU A 58 16.23 10.18 14.70
N TYR A 59 15.14 10.77 14.19
CA TYR A 59 14.45 11.85 14.87
C TYR A 59 13.86 11.39 16.21
N GLU A 60 13.20 10.24 16.25
CA GLU A 60 12.65 9.66 17.47
C GLU A 60 13.73 9.26 18.48
N ASN A 61 14.81 8.62 18.03
CA ASN A 61 15.92 8.21 18.88
C ASN A 61 16.62 9.40 19.55
N ARG A 62 16.56 10.60 18.95
CA ARG A 62 17.06 11.84 19.57
C ARG A 62 16.33 12.18 20.87
N PHE A 63 15.02 11.90 20.97
CA PHE A 63 14.24 12.19 22.19
C PHE A 63 14.42 11.13 23.28
N GLN A 64 14.99 9.97 22.94
CA GLN A 64 15.25 8.88 23.87
C GLN A 64 16.65 8.92 24.48
N THR A 65 17.50 9.87 24.08
CA THR A 65 18.90 9.97 24.50
C THR A 65 19.13 11.19 25.37
N GLN A 66 20.00 11.05 26.37
CA GLN A 66 20.19 12.10 27.39
C GLN A 66 20.96 13.30 26.85
N ASN A 67 21.86 13.08 25.90
CA ASN A 67 22.70 14.11 25.30
C ASN A 67 23.10 13.72 23.86
N LEU A 68 23.71 14.66 23.14
CA LEU A 68 24.12 14.50 21.75
C LEU A 68 25.13 13.36 21.55
N VAL A 69 25.99 13.13 22.54
CA VAL A 69 27.05 12.13 22.46
C VAL A 69 26.46 10.73 22.57
N ASP A 70 25.55 10.51 23.50
CA ASP A 70 24.78 9.27 23.62
C ASP A 70 23.95 9.02 22.36
N PHE A 71 23.33 10.07 21.80
CA PHE A 71 22.64 9.98 20.52
C PHE A 71 23.57 9.45 19.41
N ILE A 72 24.74 10.06 19.23
CA ILE A 72 25.68 9.64 18.17
C ILE A 72 26.19 8.23 18.44
N SER A 73 26.63 7.93 19.67
CA SER A 73 27.16 6.62 20.03
C SER A 73 26.12 5.51 19.85
N ASN A 74 24.90 5.72 20.34
CA ASN A 74 23.83 4.72 20.27
C ASN A 74 23.33 4.50 18.85
N ASN A 75 23.36 5.53 18.00
CA ASN A 75 22.83 5.48 16.63
C ASN A 75 23.91 5.43 15.55
N PHE A 76 25.18 5.24 15.89
CA PHE A 76 26.29 5.44 14.95
C PHE A 76 26.16 4.65 13.64
N HIS A 77 25.68 3.40 13.72
CA HIS A 77 25.48 2.53 12.56
C HIS A 77 24.41 3.10 11.59
N LEU A 78 23.29 3.61 12.12
CA LEU A 78 22.27 4.32 11.33
C LEU A 78 22.76 5.68 10.81
N LEU A 79 23.55 6.40 11.61
CA LEU A 79 24.15 7.66 11.17
C LEU A 79 25.08 7.45 9.96
N ALA A 80 25.78 6.31 9.91
CA ALA A 80 26.60 5.93 8.78
C ALA A 80 25.77 5.67 7.52
N ALA A 81 24.54 5.16 7.67
CA ALA A 81 23.62 4.95 6.55
C ALA A 81 23.09 6.26 5.94
N VAL A 82 23.03 7.36 6.69
CA VAL A 82 22.39 8.63 6.25
C VAL A 82 23.38 9.78 5.96
N ASN A 83 24.61 9.49 5.56
CA ASN A 83 25.64 10.52 5.29
C ASN A 83 25.76 11.58 6.41
N PHE A 84 25.68 11.14 7.66
CA PHE A 84 25.65 12.04 8.80
C PHE A 84 26.89 12.95 8.83
N LYS A 85 26.67 14.22 9.14
CA LYS A 85 27.75 15.19 9.32
C LYS A 85 27.53 15.99 10.59
N ILE A 86 28.60 16.19 11.32
CA ILE A 86 28.64 17.04 12.50
C ILE A 86 29.77 18.05 12.39
N SER A 87 29.47 19.30 12.72
CA SER A 87 30.48 20.35 12.81
C SER A 87 30.37 21.13 14.11
N TYR A 88 31.53 21.35 14.73
CA TYR A 88 31.71 22.14 15.94
C TYR A 88 32.36 23.46 15.57
N LYS A 89 31.57 24.54 15.58
CA LYS A 89 32.04 25.93 15.50
C LYS A 89 32.32 26.40 16.93
N LEU A 90 33.60 26.46 17.29
CA LEU A 90 34.07 26.83 18.64
C LEU A 90 35.06 27.99 18.50
N GLY A 91 34.61 29.20 18.87
CA GLY A 91 35.33 30.45 18.61
C GLY A 91 35.50 30.68 17.11
N ASN A 92 36.72 30.95 16.65
CA ASN A 92 37.01 31.21 15.24
C ASN A 92 37.35 29.95 14.42
N LYS A 93 37.19 28.74 15.00
CA LYS A 93 37.53 27.48 14.33
C LYS A 93 36.29 26.62 14.12
N VAL A 94 36.30 25.88 13.01
CA VAL A 94 35.31 24.86 12.69
C VAL A 94 36.03 23.52 12.62
N TYR A 95 35.49 22.53 13.34
CA TYR A 95 35.92 21.15 13.32
C TYR A 95 34.78 20.31 12.78
N SER A 96 35.04 19.38 11.87
CA SER A 96 33.97 18.60 11.23
C SER A 96 34.30 17.13 11.15
N PHE A 97 33.27 16.31 11.24
CA PHE A 97 33.29 14.88 10.97
C PHE A 97 32.12 14.56 10.05
N ALA A 98 32.32 13.67 9.09
CA ALA A 98 31.32 13.28 8.11
C ALA A 98 31.43 11.79 7.82
N LEU A 99 30.28 11.14 7.73
CA LEU A 99 30.10 9.78 7.25
C LEU A 99 29.66 9.81 5.79
N ASP A 100 30.00 8.74 5.08
CA ASP A 100 29.69 8.57 3.66
C ASP A 100 29.07 7.17 3.44
N SER A 101 27.76 7.15 3.23
CA SER A 101 26.97 5.93 3.03
C SER A 101 27.32 5.22 1.73
N SER A 102 27.89 5.93 0.74
CA SER A 102 28.30 5.32 -0.52
C SER A 102 29.39 4.25 -0.32
N LYS A 103 30.15 4.34 0.77
CA LYS A 103 31.10 3.29 1.16
C LYS A 103 30.41 2.01 1.59
N ILE A 104 29.25 2.11 2.26
CA ILE A 104 28.43 0.95 2.63
C ILE A 104 27.78 0.35 1.39
N ALA A 105 27.26 1.18 0.48
CA ALA A 105 26.66 0.73 -0.78
C ALA A 105 27.59 -0.13 -1.65
N ASN A 106 28.91 0.06 -1.50
CA ASN A 106 29.95 -0.70 -2.20
C ASN A 106 30.48 -1.91 -1.39
N THR A 107 29.94 -2.15 -0.20
CA THR A 107 30.34 -3.25 0.67
C THR A 107 29.55 -4.52 0.35
N ASN A 108 30.21 -5.68 0.33
CA ASN A 108 29.59 -6.96 -0.01
C ASN A 108 29.69 -8.04 1.08
N THR A 109 30.36 -7.77 2.21
CA THR A 109 30.42 -8.71 3.35
C THR A 109 30.27 -8.01 4.70
N VAL A 110 29.86 -8.78 5.70
CA VAL A 110 29.69 -8.34 7.09
C VAL A 110 31.02 -7.86 7.67
N GLU A 111 32.13 -8.55 7.40
CA GLU A 111 33.44 -8.20 7.94
C GLU A 111 33.92 -6.83 7.45
N VAL A 112 33.69 -6.53 6.16
CA VAL A 112 34.06 -5.23 5.57
C VAL A 112 33.19 -4.12 6.16
N LEU A 113 31.89 -4.36 6.37
CA LEU A 113 30.98 -3.40 7.00
C LEU A 113 31.38 -3.09 8.44
N VAL A 114 31.66 -4.12 9.24
CA VAL A 114 32.10 -3.96 10.63
C VAL A 114 33.41 -3.17 10.69
N LEU A 115 34.38 -3.52 9.84
CA LEU A 115 35.66 -2.81 9.78
C LEU A 115 35.48 -1.34 9.40
N PHE A 116 34.59 -1.05 8.45
CA PHE A 116 34.25 0.32 8.08
C PHE A 116 33.65 1.10 9.26
N LEU A 117 32.63 0.54 9.93
CA LEU A 117 31.96 1.17 11.06
C LEU A 117 32.92 1.40 12.24
N ASP A 118 33.77 0.43 12.57
CA ASP A 118 34.77 0.53 13.62
C ASP A 118 35.79 1.65 13.33
N ASN A 119 36.26 1.74 12.09
CA ASN A 119 37.22 2.77 11.69
C ASN A 119 36.62 4.17 11.78
N GLU A 120 35.43 4.37 11.23
CA GLU A 120 34.75 5.67 11.26
C GLU A 120 34.37 6.07 12.70
N TYR A 121 33.94 5.11 13.53
CA TYR A 121 33.64 5.37 14.94
C TYR A 121 34.88 5.80 15.72
N ASN A 122 36.02 5.16 15.46
CA ASN A 122 37.29 5.53 16.06
C ASN A 122 37.76 6.92 15.65
N GLU A 123 37.56 7.32 14.39
CA GLU A 123 37.85 8.69 13.95
C GLU A 123 36.94 9.73 14.64
N PHE A 124 35.66 9.40 14.84
CA PHE A 124 34.76 10.21 15.65
C PHE A 124 35.24 10.35 17.11
N ILE A 125 35.59 9.23 17.77
CA ILE A 125 36.14 9.23 19.14
C ILE A 125 37.39 10.11 19.23
N LYS A 126 38.31 10.00 18.27
CA LYS A 126 39.55 10.81 18.24
C LYS A 126 39.23 12.29 18.15
N LEU A 127 38.37 12.69 17.22
CA LEU A 127 37.94 14.08 17.10
C LEU A 127 37.31 14.58 18.40
N TYR A 128 36.35 13.82 18.95
CA TYR A 128 35.66 14.18 20.18
C TYR A 128 36.64 14.34 21.35
N SER A 129 37.60 13.43 21.50
CA SER A 129 38.62 13.46 22.55
C SER A 129 39.52 14.69 22.45
N ILE A 130 39.94 15.07 21.24
CA ILE A 130 40.71 16.29 20.99
C ILE A 130 39.92 17.54 21.40
N LEU A 131 38.63 17.58 21.04
CA LEU A 131 37.76 18.72 21.37
C LEU A 131 37.47 18.79 22.87
N SER A 132 37.13 17.67 23.50
CA SER A 132 36.87 17.58 24.94
C SER A 132 38.08 18.06 25.74
N ASN A 133 39.29 17.52 25.48
CA ASN A 133 40.52 17.95 26.16
C ASN A 133 40.78 19.45 26.07
N LYS A 134 40.37 20.08 24.96
CA LYS A 134 40.60 21.51 24.72
C LYS A 134 39.50 22.41 25.25
N TYR A 135 38.24 21.95 25.22
CA TYR A 135 37.07 22.81 25.39
C TYR A 135 36.14 22.40 26.54
N ASN A 136 36.31 21.24 27.16
CA ASN A 136 35.45 20.74 28.24
C ASN A 136 35.32 21.76 29.40
N LYS A 137 36.44 22.37 29.85
CA LYS A 137 36.39 23.41 30.90
C LYS A 137 35.53 24.64 30.53
N LYS A 138 35.37 24.94 29.24
CA LYS A 138 34.60 26.09 28.75
C LYS A 138 33.15 25.73 28.44
N PHE A 139 32.92 24.50 27.99
CA PHE A 139 31.61 24.03 27.54
C PHE A 139 31.35 22.59 28.05
N PRO A 140 31.28 22.40 29.39
CA PRO A 140 31.14 21.08 29.99
C PRO A 140 29.82 20.37 29.63
N GLU A 141 28.79 21.13 29.25
CA GLU A 141 27.48 20.62 28.84
C GLU A 141 27.49 19.83 27.52
N ILE A 142 28.55 19.94 26.73
CA ILE A 142 28.73 19.23 25.45
C ILE A 142 29.60 17.99 25.60
N PHE A 143 30.61 18.12 26.46
CA PHE A 143 31.67 17.15 26.58
C PHE A 143 31.46 16.34 27.86
N VAL A 144 30.75 15.22 27.72
CA VAL A 144 30.64 14.23 28.78
C VAL A 144 32.02 13.59 29.01
N ASP A 145 32.45 13.52 30.27
CA ASP A 145 33.80 13.12 30.69
C ASP A 145 34.18 11.66 30.36
N LYS A 146 33.22 10.81 29.96
CA LYS A 146 33.42 9.36 29.78
C LYS A 146 32.77 8.80 28.51
N LEU A 147 33.12 9.35 27.36
CA LEU A 147 32.90 8.58 26.13
C LEU A 147 33.77 7.32 26.21
N SER A 148 33.16 6.13 26.21
CA SER A 148 33.92 4.88 26.22
C SER A 148 34.86 4.84 25.01
N HIS A 149 36.14 4.58 25.26
CA HIS A 149 37.14 4.35 24.22
C HIS A 149 37.11 2.92 23.69
N GLU A 150 36.25 2.06 24.23
CA GLU A 150 36.05 0.73 23.69
C GLU A 150 35.25 0.80 22.38
N ASN A 151 35.69 0.06 21.36
CA ASN A 151 34.94 -0.08 20.12
C ASN A 151 33.52 -0.52 20.44
N LYS A 152 32.54 0.16 19.84
CA LYS A 152 31.15 -0.27 19.93
C LYS A 152 31.04 -1.63 19.26
N LYS A 153 30.59 -2.65 19.99
CA LYS A 153 30.26 -3.94 19.39
C LYS A 153 28.93 -3.83 18.66
N PHE A 154 28.95 -3.87 17.34
CA PHE A 154 27.76 -3.95 16.52
C PHE A 154 27.19 -5.37 16.55
N THR A 155 25.90 -5.48 16.85
CA THR A 155 25.16 -6.73 16.79
C THR A 155 24.76 -7.05 15.34
N GLU A 156 24.37 -8.29 15.06
CA GLU A 156 23.83 -8.66 13.75
C GLU A 156 22.61 -7.79 13.37
N ASN A 157 21.75 -7.46 14.34
CA ASN A 157 20.61 -6.57 14.12
C ASN A 157 21.06 -5.15 13.74
N ASP A 158 22.07 -4.57 14.41
CA ASP A 158 22.59 -3.25 14.04
C ASP A 158 23.08 -3.23 12.58
N LEU A 159 23.75 -4.31 12.16
CA LEU A 159 24.31 -4.43 10.82
C LEU A 159 23.21 -4.61 9.77
N ASN A 160 22.25 -5.51 10.02
CA ASN A 160 21.11 -5.71 9.11
C ASN A 160 20.29 -4.43 8.98
N GLU A 161 20.04 -3.73 10.09
CA GLU A 161 19.32 -2.46 10.08
C GLU A 161 20.06 -1.38 9.27
N THR A 162 21.39 -1.32 9.41
CA THR A 162 22.23 -0.41 8.62
C THR A 162 22.10 -0.69 7.12
N VAL A 163 22.24 -1.95 6.72
CA VAL A 163 22.18 -2.34 5.31
C VAL A 163 20.77 -2.17 4.75
N SER A 164 19.72 -2.55 5.48
CA SER A 164 18.32 -2.29 5.12
C SER A 164 18.04 -0.81 4.89
N SER A 165 18.60 0.06 5.72
CA SER A 165 18.44 1.51 5.58
C SER A 165 19.19 2.07 4.37
N VAL A 166 20.41 1.58 4.11
CA VAL A 166 21.15 1.96 2.89
C VAL A 166 20.40 1.46 1.65
N LEU A 167 19.88 0.24 1.66
CA LEU A 167 19.07 -0.32 0.58
C LEU A 167 17.86 0.56 0.25
N GLU A 168 17.08 0.98 1.26
CA GLU A 168 15.95 1.90 1.11
C GLU A 168 16.39 3.22 0.43
N LEU A 169 17.50 3.80 0.88
CA LEU A 169 18.02 5.07 0.35
C LEU A 169 18.54 4.94 -1.08
N GLU A 170 19.26 3.87 -1.40
CA GLU A 170 19.77 3.63 -2.76
C GLU A 170 18.61 3.42 -3.76
N ILE A 171 17.53 2.74 -3.35
CA ILE A 171 16.32 2.61 -4.17
C ILE A 171 15.63 3.97 -4.34
N SER A 172 15.52 4.76 -3.28
CA SER A 172 14.93 6.11 -3.30
C SER A 172 15.69 7.05 -4.24
N ASN A 173 17.01 6.90 -4.31
CA ASN A 173 17.89 7.66 -5.18
C ASN A 173 17.99 7.12 -6.61
N ASN A 174 17.25 6.07 -6.96
CA ASN A 174 17.30 5.39 -8.27
C ASN A 174 18.71 4.91 -8.64
N SER A 175 19.43 4.34 -7.67
CA SER A 175 20.74 3.74 -7.89
C SER A 175 20.68 2.53 -8.85
N SER A 176 21.85 2.09 -9.32
CA SER A 176 21.93 0.98 -10.28
C SER A 176 21.44 -0.34 -9.66
N LEU A 177 20.88 -1.24 -10.50
CA LEU A 177 20.48 -2.57 -10.06
C LEU A 177 21.64 -3.36 -9.46
N GLU A 178 22.86 -3.19 -9.97
CA GLU A 178 24.07 -3.82 -9.42
C GLU A 178 24.33 -3.40 -7.97
N CYS A 179 24.11 -2.12 -7.64
CA CYS A 179 24.25 -1.63 -6.26
C CYS A 179 23.22 -2.31 -5.33
N ILE A 180 21.96 -2.39 -5.78
CA ILE A 180 20.88 -3.05 -5.05
C ILE A 180 21.19 -4.55 -4.86
N GLU A 181 21.62 -5.25 -5.91
CA GLU A 181 22.02 -6.67 -5.86
C GLU A 181 23.20 -6.91 -4.89
N ASN A 182 24.16 -6.00 -4.84
CA ASN A 182 25.28 -6.10 -3.91
C ASN A 182 24.83 -6.01 -2.46
N LEU A 183 23.93 -5.07 -2.14
CA LEU A 183 23.36 -4.93 -0.79
C LEU A 183 22.51 -6.16 -0.41
N LEU A 184 21.76 -6.74 -1.36
CA LEU A 184 20.97 -7.96 -1.15
C LEU A 184 21.82 -9.24 -0.95
N LYS A 185 23.15 -9.17 -0.97
CA LYS A 185 24.01 -10.30 -0.54
C LYS A 185 24.01 -10.51 0.96
N PHE A 186 23.67 -9.49 1.73
CA PHE A 186 23.46 -9.62 3.17
C PHE A 186 22.18 -10.42 3.43
N LYS A 187 22.18 -11.24 4.49
CA LYS A 187 21.04 -12.09 4.84
C LYS A 187 20.15 -11.39 5.86
N ASN A 188 18.88 -11.81 5.93
CA ASN A 188 17.93 -11.36 6.94
C ASN A 188 17.71 -9.83 6.95
N LEU A 189 17.81 -9.18 5.80
CA LEU A 189 17.46 -7.77 5.66
C LEU A 189 15.94 -7.60 5.79
N ASP A 190 15.53 -6.57 6.54
CA ASP A 190 14.18 -6.06 6.44
C ASP A 190 14.07 -5.24 5.15
N ILE A 191 13.18 -5.66 4.25
CA ILE A 191 12.97 -5.05 2.95
C ILE A 191 11.61 -4.35 2.83
N LYS A 192 10.81 -4.26 3.89
CA LYS A 192 9.44 -3.69 3.80
C LYS A 192 9.44 -2.25 3.28
N LEU A 193 10.28 -1.39 3.85
CA LEU A 193 10.42 0.00 3.38
C LEU A 193 10.97 0.05 1.95
N SER A 194 11.91 -0.83 1.61
CA SER A 194 12.44 -0.93 0.24
C SER A 194 11.36 -1.33 -0.78
N LEU A 195 10.46 -2.26 -0.41
CA LEU A 195 9.30 -2.63 -1.22
C LEU A 195 8.37 -1.43 -1.43
N ILE A 196 8.06 -0.69 -0.37
CA ILE A 196 7.22 0.51 -0.43
C ILE A 196 7.80 1.55 -1.39
N VAL A 197 9.10 1.83 -1.29
CA VAL A 197 9.77 2.77 -2.19
C VAL A 197 9.74 2.28 -3.64
N ALA A 198 10.00 0.99 -3.88
CA ALA A 198 9.95 0.41 -5.22
C ALA A 198 8.54 0.48 -5.85
N ILE A 199 7.50 0.22 -5.05
CA ILE A 199 6.09 0.35 -5.42
C ILE A 199 5.77 1.79 -5.82
N LYS A 200 6.09 2.76 -4.96
CA LYS A 200 5.83 4.19 -5.18
C LYS A 200 6.57 4.75 -6.40
N ASN A 201 7.79 4.27 -6.64
CA ASN A 201 8.57 4.63 -7.82
C ASN A 201 8.15 3.84 -9.08
N ASN A 202 7.17 2.92 -8.97
CA ASN A 202 6.74 2.01 -10.03
C ASN A 202 7.91 1.24 -10.68
N ASN A 203 8.94 0.93 -9.89
CA ASN A 203 10.19 0.34 -10.37
C ASN A 203 10.11 -1.19 -10.33
N VAL A 204 9.60 -1.76 -11.43
CA VAL A 204 9.41 -3.20 -11.60
C VAL A 204 10.71 -4.00 -11.46
N SER A 205 11.83 -3.48 -11.96
CA SER A 205 13.11 -4.20 -11.93
C SER A 205 13.62 -4.37 -10.49
N VAL A 206 13.57 -3.28 -9.69
CA VAL A 206 13.92 -3.34 -8.28
C VAL A 206 12.94 -4.22 -7.50
N LEU A 207 11.64 -4.09 -7.78
CA LEU A 207 10.63 -4.92 -7.11
C LEU A 207 10.92 -6.41 -7.28
N ASN A 208 11.22 -6.86 -8.51
CA ASN A 208 11.56 -8.27 -8.75
C ASN A 208 12.77 -8.72 -7.93
N LEU A 209 13.80 -7.88 -7.77
CA LEU A 209 14.96 -8.22 -6.93
C LEU A 209 14.55 -8.41 -5.47
N LEU A 210 13.76 -7.48 -4.93
CA LEU A 210 13.30 -7.52 -3.54
C LEU A 210 12.39 -8.73 -3.26
N VAL A 211 11.44 -9.00 -4.16
CA VAL A 211 10.52 -10.14 -4.02
C VAL A 211 11.25 -11.48 -4.14
N ASN A 212 12.24 -11.58 -5.03
CA ASN A 212 13.09 -12.77 -5.12
C ASN A 212 13.99 -12.95 -3.88
N TYR A 213 14.39 -11.85 -3.25
CA TYR A 213 15.17 -11.88 -2.03
C TYR A 213 14.36 -12.40 -0.85
N ASN A 214 13.16 -11.84 -0.63
CA ASN A 214 12.28 -12.28 0.46
C ASN A 214 10.80 -12.01 0.15
N SER A 215 10.12 -12.96 -0.50
CA SER A 215 8.68 -12.83 -0.79
C SER A 215 7.79 -12.83 0.47
N SER A 216 8.26 -13.37 1.60
CA SER A 216 7.49 -13.36 2.85
C SER A 216 7.33 -11.96 3.46
N ALA A 217 8.10 -10.98 2.97
CA ALA A 217 7.92 -9.58 3.35
C ALA A 217 6.69 -8.92 2.69
N ILE A 218 6.06 -9.59 1.71
CA ILE A 218 4.80 -9.13 1.11
C ILE A 218 3.66 -9.57 2.04
N ASP A 219 3.15 -8.62 2.81
CA ASP A 219 1.98 -8.79 3.67
C ASP A 219 0.80 -7.92 3.18
N GLY A 220 -0.31 -7.97 3.93
CA GLY A 220 -1.51 -7.20 3.62
C GLY A 220 -1.24 -5.69 3.55
N ASP A 221 -0.37 -5.13 4.39
CA ASP A 221 -0.05 -3.70 4.39
C ASP A 221 0.69 -3.28 3.10
N ILE A 222 1.65 -4.10 2.64
CA ILE A 222 2.35 -3.88 1.37
C ILE A 222 1.38 -3.95 0.20
N LEU A 223 0.48 -4.93 0.19
CA LEU A 223 -0.50 -5.11 -0.88
C LEU A 223 -1.51 -3.96 -0.88
N ASP A 224 -2.07 -3.60 0.27
CA ASP A 224 -3.00 -2.48 0.42
C ASP A 224 -2.40 -1.20 -0.15
N ARG A 225 -1.14 -0.89 0.22
CA ARG A 225 -0.46 0.32 -0.29
C ARG A 225 -0.29 0.28 -1.80
N ALA A 226 0.09 -0.87 -2.37
CA ALA A 226 0.26 -1.02 -3.81
C ALA A 226 -1.03 -0.77 -4.60
N LEU A 227 -2.20 -1.11 -4.04
CA LEU A 227 -3.49 -0.88 -4.69
C LEU A 227 -3.81 0.61 -4.89
N TYR A 228 -3.21 1.52 -4.13
CA TYR A 228 -3.42 2.96 -4.28
C TYR A 228 -2.37 3.65 -5.15
N GLU A 229 -1.13 3.16 -5.12
CA GLU A 229 0.03 3.91 -5.63
C GLU A 229 0.66 3.26 -6.89
N ALA A 230 0.40 1.98 -7.14
CA ALA A 230 1.16 1.19 -8.11
C ALA A 230 0.46 0.98 -9.45
N SER A 231 1.25 0.59 -10.46
CA SER A 231 0.71 0.11 -11.73
C SER A 231 0.19 -1.34 -11.63
N PRO A 232 -0.73 -1.78 -12.53
CA PRO A 232 -1.19 -3.16 -12.58
C PRO A 232 -0.06 -4.20 -12.65
N LYS A 233 1.04 -3.87 -13.35
CA LYS A 233 2.21 -4.75 -13.46
C LYS A 233 2.93 -5.00 -12.13
N ILE A 234 2.96 -4.01 -11.24
CA ILE A 234 3.51 -4.17 -9.88
C ILE A 234 2.58 -5.06 -9.06
N ILE A 235 1.27 -4.84 -9.17
CA ILE A 235 0.25 -5.62 -8.46
C ILE A 235 0.31 -7.10 -8.87
N ASP A 236 0.41 -7.40 -10.17
CA ASP A 236 0.59 -8.78 -10.66
C ASP A 236 1.81 -9.48 -10.03
N ILE A 237 2.92 -8.75 -9.88
CA ILE A 237 4.14 -9.31 -9.26
C ILE A 237 3.90 -9.59 -7.78
N LEU A 238 3.30 -8.64 -7.04
CA LEU A 238 3.03 -8.82 -5.62
C LEU A 238 2.07 -9.99 -5.38
N LEU A 239 0.95 -10.04 -6.11
CA LEU A 239 -0.07 -11.08 -5.96
C LEU A 239 0.44 -12.48 -6.33
N LYS A 240 1.36 -12.58 -7.30
CA LYS A 240 2.00 -13.87 -7.64
C LYS A 240 2.81 -14.44 -6.47
N HIS A 241 3.34 -13.58 -5.62
CA HIS A 241 4.23 -13.96 -4.51
C HIS A 241 3.56 -13.84 -3.14
N TYR A 242 2.29 -13.41 -3.09
CA TYR A 242 1.48 -13.35 -1.89
C TYR A 242 0.98 -14.75 -1.53
N SER A 243 1.36 -15.23 -0.34
CA SER A 243 1.06 -16.59 0.11
C SER A 243 -0.31 -16.74 0.75
N ASP A 244 -0.80 -15.67 1.36
CA ASP A 244 -2.03 -15.73 2.14
C ASP A 244 -3.25 -15.66 1.22
N GLU A 245 -4.40 -16.10 1.72
CA GLU A 245 -5.66 -15.85 1.03
C GLU A 245 -5.82 -14.34 0.88
N ILE A 246 -6.15 -13.90 -0.35
CA ILE A 246 -6.37 -12.49 -0.64
C ILE A 246 -7.78 -12.16 -0.13
N ASN A 247 -7.85 -12.00 1.18
CA ASN A 247 -9.01 -11.50 1.91
C ASN A 247 -8.87 -9.98 2.05
N LEU A 248 -8.64 -9.27 0.93
CA LEU A 248 -8.75 -7.81 0.95
C LEU A 248 -10.24 -7.49 1.06
N ILE A 249 -10.76 -7.62 2.27
CA ILE A 249 -11.99 -6.95 2.66
C ILE A 249 -11.70 -5.48 2.36
N PRO A 250 -12.51 -4.84 1.51
CA PRO A 250 -12.14 -3.59 0.89
C PRO A 250 -12.21 -2.46 1.91
N LEU A 251 -11.11 -2.25 2.63
CA LEU A 251 -10.90 -1.05 3.43
C LEU A 251 -10.86 0.20 2.55
N SER A 252 -10.78 0.03 1.22
CA SER A 252 -10.86 1.13 0.28
C SER A 252 -11.25 0.70 -1.12
N PHE A 253 -12.46 0.18 -1.25
CA PHE A 253 -13.28 0.56 -2.41
C PHE A 253 -13.66 2.05 -2.30
N ASN A 254 -12.65 2.91 -2.16
CA ASN A 254 -12.80 4.34 -2.26
C ASN A 254 -13.04 4.65 -3.72
N LYS A 255 -13.94 5.59 -4.01
CA LYS A 255 -14.40 5.90 -5.37
C LYS A 255 -13.27 6.19 -6.38
N GLU A 256 -12.06 6.47 -5.90
CA GLU A 256 -10.88 6.79 -6.70
C GLU A 256 -10.17 5.58 -7.33
N ILE A 257 -10.16 4.40 -6.69
CA ILE A 257 -9.52 3.18 -7.25
C ILE A 257 -10.29 2.65 -8.47
N TYR A 258 -11.59 2.94 -8.55
CA TYR A 258 -12.45 2.53 -9.67
C TYR A 258 -12.12 3.18 -11.02
N LYS A 259 -11.10 4.05 -11.11
CA LYS A 259 -10.69 4.64 -12.38
C LYS A 259 -9.84 3.71 -13.25
N ASP A 260 -9.19 2.70 -12.67
CA ASP A 260 -8.36 1.75 -13.43
C ASP A 260 -8.86 0.31 -13.27
N ASN A 261 -9.76 -0.08 -14.18
CA ASN A 261 -10.31 -1.44 -14.27
C ASN A 261 -9.24 -2.53 -14.38
N ASN A 262 -8.02 -2.20 -14.83
CA ASN A 262 -6.94 -3.17 -15.00
C ASN A 262 -6.43 -3.73 -13.66
N ILE A 263 -6.53 -2.96 -12.56
CA ILE A 263 -6.12 -3.43 -11.24
C ILE A 263 -7.03 -4.57 -10.74
N PHE A 264 -8.34 -4.44 -10.94
CA PHE A 264 -9.30 -5.49 -10.57
C PHE A 264 -9.10 -6.75 -11.40
N GLU A 265 -8.82 -6.60 -12.69
CA GLU A 265 -8.53 -7.72 -13.55
C GLU A 265 -7.27 -8.47 -13.09
N SER A 266 -6.22 -7.76 -12.67
CA SER A 266 -5.05 -8.36 -12.03
C SER A 266 -5.44 -9.18 -10.80
N ILE A 267 -6.18 -8.59 -9.85
CA ILE A 267 -6.61 -9.27 -8.61
C ILE A 267 -7.43 -10.53 -8.89
N PHE A 268 -8.45 -10.43 -9.75
CA PHE A 268 -9.39 -11.53 -9.98
C PHE A 268 -8.79 -12.72 -10.71
N LYS A 269 -7.70 -12.53 -11.47
CA LYS A 269 -6.97 -13.62 -12.12
C LYS A 269 -6.22 -14.54 -11.14
N HIS A 270 -5.92 -14.06 -9.94
CA HIS A 270 -5.16 -14.83 -8.97
C HIS A 270 -6.02 -15.87 -8.25
N SER A 271 -5.52 -17.12 -8.19
CA SER A 271 -6.24 -18.27 -7.62
C SER A 271 -6.52 -18.17 -6.12
N ASN A 272 -5.74 -17.36 -5.41
CA ASN A 272 -5.87 -17.18 -3.96
C ASN A 272 -6.87 -16.06 -3.59
N THR A 273 -7.54 -15.49 -4.59
CA THR A 273 -8.57 -14.47 -4.39
C THR A 273 -9.90 -15.13 -4.05
N ASN A 274 -10.48 -14.78 -2.89
CA ASN A 274 -11.81 -15.22 -2.50
C ASN A 274 -12.90 -14.44 -3.25
N LEU A 275 -13.08 -14.77 -4.53
CA LEU A 275 -13.98 -14.07 -5.44
C LEU A 275 -15.44 -14.03 -4.96
N GLU A 276 -15.89 -15.01 -4.17
CA GLU A 276 -17.25 -15.05 -3.61
C GLU A 276 -17.51 -13.83 -2.70
N LEU A 277 -16.63 -13.60 -1.72
CA LEU A 277 -16.71 -12.43 -0.83
C LEU A 277 -16.62 -11.10 -1.59
N TYR A 278 -15.80 -11.06 -2.65
CA TYR A 278 -15.68 -9.88 -3.51
C TYR A 278 -16.96 -9.58 -4.27
N ILE A 279 -17.51 -10.56 -4.98
CA ILE A 279 -18.72 -10.38 -5.79
C ILE A 279 -19.86 -9.87 -4.91
N TYR A 280 -20.06 -10.49 -3.74
CA TYR A 280 -21.05 -10.04 -2.76
C TYR A 280 -20.84 -8.57 -2.35
N SER A 281 -19.61 -8.21 -1.95
CA SER A 281 -19.27 -6.85 -1.49
C SER A 281 -19.37 -5.79 -2.59
N ILE A 282 -19.03 -6.13 -3.83
CA ILE A 282 -19.06 -5.21 -4.98
C ILE A 282 -20.51 -4.88 -5.39
N ILE A 283 -21.40 -5.88 -5.33
CA ILE A 283 -22.84 -5.69 -5.58
C ILE A 283 -23.45 -4.78 -4.52
N ASP A 284 -23.09 -4.97 -3.25
CA ASP A 284 -23.54 -4.10 -2.14
C ASP A 284 -23.08 -2.65 -2.33
N LYS A 285 -21.86 -2.43 -2.84
CA LYS A 285 -21.28 -1.10 -3.10
C LYS A 285 -21.69 -0.45 -4.44
N ASP A 286 -22.72 -0.97 -5.11
CA ASP A 286 -23.27 -0.38 -6.33
C ASP A 286 -22.32 -0.31 -7.54
N ASN A 287 -21.41 -1.29 -7.71
CA ASN A 287 -20.48 -1.32 -8.84
C ASN A 287 -20.63 -2.57 -9.74
N PRO A 288 -21.72 -2.66 -10.53
CA PRO A 288 -22.04 -3.85 -11.32
C PRO A 288 -21.00 -4.22 -12.38
N GLN A 289 -20.23 -3.27 -12.91
CA GLN A 289 -19.20 -3.54 -13.93
C GLN A 289 -18.02 -4.35 -13.37
N ILE A 290 -17.63 -4.10 -12.13
CA ILE A 290 -16.55 -4.84 -11.47
C ILE A 290 -17.05 -6.20 -11.01
N ALA A 291 -18.31 -6.29 -10.55
CA ALA A 291 -18.92 -7.58 -10.24
C ALA A 291 -18.99 -8.47 -11.50
N GLU A 292 -19.36 -7.88 -12.64
CA GLU A 292 -19.35 -8.57 -13.93
C GLU A 292 -17.94 -9.05 -14.30
N MET A 293 -16.90 -8.23 -14.05
CA MET A 293 -15.52 -8.63 -14.28
C MET A 293 -15.10 -9.80 -13.36
N ALA A 294 -15.43 -9.76 -12.07
CA ALA A 294 -15.12 -10.82 -11.13
C ALA A 294 -15.78 -12.15 -11.52
N LEU A 295 -17.02 -12.11 -12.00
CA LEU A 295 -17.76 -13.28 -12.50
C LEU A 295 -17.05 -14.00 -13.67
N LYS A 296 -16.23 -13.30 -14.47
CA LYS A 296 -15.46 -13.93 -15.55
C LYS A 296 -14.39 -14.90 -15.05
N TYR A 297 -13.91 -14.68 -13.81
CA TYR A 297 -12.86 -15.47 -13.19
C TYR A 297 -13.38 -16.40 -12.09
N TYR A 298 -14.62 -16.20 -11.65
CA TYR A 298 -15.25 -17.08 -10.68
C TYR A 298 -15.58 -18.43 -11.31
N SER A 299 -15.37 -19.49 -10.55
CA SER A 299 -15.62 -20.87 -11.00
C SER A 299 -16.44 -21.70 -10.01
N GLY A 300 -16.89 -21.08 -8.91
CA GLY A 300 -17.78 -21.70 -7.93
C GLY A 300 -19.25 -21.58 -8.31
N ASP A 301 -20.13 -21.97 -7.38
CA ASP A 301 -21.58 -21.90 -7.54
C ASP A 301 -22.09 -20.49 -7.18
N LEU A 302 -23.11 -20.00 -7.89
CA LEU A 302 -23.62 -18.63 -7.70
C LEU A 302 -24.74 -18.52 -6.65
N ASN A 303 -24.93 -19.53 -5.80
CA ASN A 303 -26.04 -19.59 -4.84
C ASN A 303 -25.96 -18.52 -3.73
N PHE A 304 -24.78 -17.94 -3.50
CA PHE A 304 -24.59 -16.84 -2.54
C PHE A 304 -25.11 -15.48 -3.04
N ILE A 305 -25.40 -15.34 -4.34
CA ILE A 305 -25.87 -14.08 -4.93
C ILE A 305 -27.38 -13.95 -4.77
N ASP A 306 -27.82 -12.96 -3.99
CA ASP A 306 -29.21 -12.51 -4.01
C ASP A 306 -29.48 -11.67 -5.26
N ILE A 307 -30.29 -12.21 -6.17
CA ILE A 307 -30.55 -11.60 -7.47
C ILE A 307 -31.67 -10.56 -7.43
N TYR A 308 -32.52 -10.54 -6.40
CA TYR A 308 -33.67 -9.62 -6.37
C TYR A 308 -33.23 -8.15 -6.38
N PRO A 309 -32.26 -7.72 -5.56
CA PRO A 309 -31.74 -6.35 -5.62
C PRO A 309 -31.12 -6.01 -6.98
N ILE A 310 -30.50 -6.99 -7.64
CA ILE A 310 -29.89 -6.82 -8.97
C ILE A 310 -30.98 -6.61 -10.02
N ILE A 311 -32.05 -7.41 -10.01
CA ILE A 311 -33.18 -7.26 -10.92
C ILE A 311 -33.87 -5.91 -10.72
N ASP A 312 -34.16 -5.52 -9.48
CA ASP A 312 -34.79 -4.23 -9.18
C ASP A 312 -33.98 -3.06 -9.71
N LYS A 313 -32.65 -3.10 -9.58
CA LYS A 313 -31.76 -2.08 -10.12
C LYS A 313 -31.63 -2.17 -11.65
N ALA A 314 -31.65 -3.37 -12.23
CA ALA A 314 -31.56 -3.60 -13.66
C ALA A 314 -32.74 -3.00 -14.45
N ILE A 315 -33.91 -2.81 -13.82
CA ILE A 315 -35.06 -2.13 -14.43
C ILE A 315 -34.70 -0.71 -14.88
N TYR A 316 -33.88 -0.01 -14.10
CA TYR A 316 -33.56 1.40 -14.31
C TYR A 316 -32.09 1.65 -14.69
N ASN A 317 -31.21 0.66 -14.54
CA ASN A 317 -29.78 0.77 -14.78
C ASN A 317 -29.26 -0.34 -15.71
N LYS A 318 -28.72 0.07 -16.86
CA LYS A 318 -28.17 -0.84 -17.89
C LYS A 318 -26.95 -1.64 -17.42
N ASP A 319 -26.14 -1.10 -16.51
CA ASP A 319 -24.98 -1.83 -15.99
C ASP A 319 -25.43 -3.03 -15.13
N TYR A 320 -26.50 -2.87 -14.36
CA TYR A 320 -27.13 -3.96 -13.63
C TYR A 320 -27.82 -4.97 -14.54
N LEU A 321 -28.38 -4.51 -15.66
CA LEU A 321 -28.90 -5.40 -16.70
C LEU A 321 -27.79 -6.27 -17.31
N SER A 322 -26.61 -5.68 -17.57
CA SER A 322 -25.41 -6.40 -18.04
C SER A 322 -24.92 -7.42 -17.02
N LEU A 323 -24.78 -7.01 -15.75
CA LEU A 323 -24.41 -7.91 -14.65
C LEU A 323 -25.38 -9.09 -14.54
N PHE A 324 -26.69 -8.82 -14.58
CA PHE A 324 -27.72 -9.85 -14.53
C PHE A 324 -27.59 -10.85 -15.70
N GLU A 325 -27.40 -10.36 -16.92
CA GLU A 325 -27.16 -11.23 -18.08
C GLU A 325 -25.89 -12.08 -17.91
N SER A 326 -24.82 -11.51 -17.36
CA SER A 326 -23.56 -12.23 -17.09
C SER A 326 -23.69 -13.30 -16.00
N ILE A 327 -24.50 -13.06 -14.97
CA ILE A 327 -24.87 -14.08 -13.97
C ILE A 327 -25.58 -15.25 -14.65
N LEU A 328 -26.58 -15.00 -15.50
CA LEU A 328 -27.34 -16.06 -16.17
C LEU A 328 -26.52 -16.85 -17.18
N LYS A 329 -25.51 -16.23 -17.82
CA LYS A 329 -24.56 -16.90 -18.71
C LYS A 329 -23.57 -17.80 -17.98
N HIS A 330 -23.38 -17.62 -16.68
CA HIS A 330 -22.33 -18.30 -15.95
C HIS A 330 -22.60 -19.81 -15.89
N PRO A 331 -21.60 -20.69 -16.16
CA PRO A 331 -21.81 -22.14 -16.25
C PRO A 331 -22.41 -22.79 -15.00
N ASN A 332 -22.17 -22.19 -13.83
CA ASN A 332 -22.64 -22.67 -12.53
C ASN A 332 -23.81 -21.85 -11.96
N ALA A 333 -24.58 -21.17 -12.81
CA ALA A 333 -25.81 -20.48 -12.42
C ALA A 333 -27.02 -21.41 -12.24
N LYS A 334 -26.78 -22.72 -12.06
CA LYS A 334 -27.83 -23.74 -11.87
C LYS A 334 -28.57 -23.46 -10.56
N ASP A 335 -29.86 -23.77 -10.51
CA ASP A 335 -30.73 -23.59 -9.34
C ASP A 335 -31.12 -22.14 -8.97
N LEU A 336 -30.90 -21.16 -9.86
CA LEU A 336 -31.62 -19.87 -9.79
C LEU A 336 -33.13 -20.03 -10.18
N GLU A 337 -33.70 -21.24 -10.05
CA GLU A 337 -34.87 -21.72 -10.77
C GLU A 337 -36.23 -21.28 -10.15
N SER A 338 -37.20 -21.06 -11.04
CA SER A 338 -38.64 -20.74 -10.88
C SER A 338 -39.07 -19.33 -10.47
N TYR A 339 -38.74 -18.84 -9.28
CA TYR A 339 -39.42 -17.64 -8.72
C TYR A 339 -39.06 -16.30 -9.39
N ARG A 340 -37.98 -16.25 -10.18
CA ARG A 340 -37.39 -14.99 -10.69
C ARG A 340 -37.96 -14.54 -12.04
N VAL A 341 -38.41 -15.47 -12.88
CA VAL A 341 -39.15 -15.19 -14.13
C VAL A 341 -40.44 -14.43 -13.79
N HIS A 342 -41.12 -14.84 -12.73
CA HIS A 342 -42.35 -14.24 -12.21
C HIS A 342 -42.14 -12.78 -11.79
N TYR A 343 -41.02 -12.46 -11.15
CA TYR A 343 -40.74 -11.10 -10.67
C TYR A 343 -40.44 -10.10 -11.81
N ALA A 344 -39.67 -10.50 -12.82
CA ALA A 344 -39.39 -9.64 -13.97
C ALA A 344 -40.63 -9.40 -14.84
N ILE A 345 -41.44 -10.45 -15.07
CA ILE A 345 -42.74 -10.35 -15.75
C ILE A 345 -43.68 -9.43 -14.97
N TYR A 346 -43.75 -9.57 -13.64
CA TYR A 346 -44.55 -8.72 -12.76
C TYR A 346 -44.21 -7.22 -12.90
N LYS A 347 -42.95 -6.88 -13.17
CA LYS A 347 -42.49 -5.49 -13.36
C LYS A 347 -42.67 -4.97 -14.80
N ASN A 348 -43.17 -5.79 -15.73
CA ASN A 348 -43.40 -5.45 -17.15
C ASN A 348 -42.17 -4.88 -17.89
N ASN A 349 -40.97 -5.39 -17.60
CA ASN A 349 -39.73 -4.94 -18.25
C ASN A 349 -39.34 -5.91 -19.38
N SER A 350 -39.64 -5.52 -20.63
CA SER A 350 -39.41 -6.37 -21.82
C SER A 350 -37.93 -6.74 -22.04
N GLN A 351 -36.98 -5.88 -21.65
CA GLN A 351 -35.56 -6.17 -21.79
C GLN A 351 -35.12 -7.29 -20.83
N LEU A 352 -35.53 -7.22 -19.57
CA LEU A 352 -35.28 -8.25 -18.57
C LEU A 352 -35.94 -9.58 -18.96
N THR A 353 -37.20 -9.54 -19.40
CA THR A 353 -37.93 -10.73 -19.85
C THR A 353 -37.19 -11.42 -21.00
N ASN A 354 -36.72 -10.67 -22.00
CA ASN A 354 -35.98 -11.24 -23.13
C ASN A 354 -34.66 -11.90 -22.72
N ILE A 355 -33.92 -11.29 -21.79
CA ILE A 355 -32.67 -11.86 -21.28
C ILE A 355 -32.93 -13.18 -20.53
N ILE A 356 -33.96 -13.21 -19.68
CA ILE A 356 -34.36 -14.41 -18.94
C ILE A 356 -34.73 -15.53 -19.91
N LEU A 357 -35.62 -15.25 -20.87
CA LEU A 357 -36.07 -16.25 -21.85
C LEU A 357 -34.94 -16.81 -22.72
N LYS A 358 -33.87 -16.04 -22.93
CA LYS A 358 -32.72 -16.45 -23.74
C LYS A 358 -31.82 -17.46 -23.03
N TYR A 359 -31.67 -17.35 -21.72
CA TYR A 359 -30.70 -18.14 -20.94
C TYR A 359 -31.37 -19.18 -20.03
N TYR A 360 -32.66 -19.03 -19.73
CA TYR A 360 -33.41 -19.96 -18.93
C TYR A 360 -34.04 -21.04 -19.81
N ASN A 361 -33.68 -22.30 -19.58
CA ASN A 361 -34.34 -23.43 -20.21
C ASN A 361 -35.62 -23.69 -19.41
N ILE A 362 -36.75 -23.16 -19.87
CA ILE A 362 -38.04 -23.35 -19.21
C ILE A 362 -38.41 -24.82 -19.31
N VAL A 363 -38.09 -25.61 -18.29
CA VAL A 363 -38.55 -26.99 -18.18
C VAL A 363 -39.87 -26.97 -17.40
N ASN A 364 -41.00 -26.96 -18.13
CA ASN A 364 -42.34 -27.33 -17.66
C ASN A 364 -42.71 -26.91 -16.24
N GLU A 365 -42.71 -25.61 -15.95
CA GLU A 365 -43.41 -25.07 -14.78
C GLU A 365 -44.65 -24.29 -15.26
N GLU A 366 -45.78 -24.51 -14.60
CA GLU A 366 -47.03 -23.80 -14.89
C GLU A 366 -46.85 -22.29 -14.63
N PHE A 367 -46.91 -21.48 -15.69
CA PHE A 367 -46.91 -20.03 -15.57
C PHE A 367 -48.26 -19.55 -15.05
N TYR A 368 -48.32 -19.09 -13.80
CA TYR A 368 -49.45 -18.31 -13.31
C TYR A 368 -49.28 -16.84 -13.71
N LEU A 369 -49.58 -16.53 -14.98
CA LEU A 369 -49.74 -15.14 -15.44
C LEU A 369 -51.06 -14.60 -14.87
N LYS A 370 -51.03 -13.46 -14.19
CA LYS A 370 -52.25 -12.72 -13.85
C LYS A 370 -52.98 -12.32 -15.15
N PRO A 371 -54.33 -12.30 -15.19
CA PRO A 371 -55.10 -12.25 -16.44
C PRO A 371 -54.96 -11.00 -17.32
N ASP A 372 -54.27 -9.95 -16.87
CA ASP A 372 -54.27 -8.64 -17.52
C ASP A 372 -52.99 -8.30 -18.31
N LEU A 373 -52.13 -9.30 -18.59
CA LEU A 373 -50.93 -9.14 -19.41
C LEU A 373 -51.24 -9.47 -20.89
N GLU A 374 -51.55 -8.46 -21.69
CA GLU A 374 -51.50 -8.58 -23.16
C GLU A 374 -50.03 -8.69 -23.61
N ILE A 375 -49.52 -9.92 -23.71
CA ILE A 375 -48.18 -10.18 -24.24
C ILE A 375 -48.27 -10.26 -25.77
N THR A 376 -48.18 -9.12 -26.44
CA THR A 376 -48.38 -9.03 -27.90
C THR A 376 -47.19 -9.49 -28.75
N ASN A 377 -46.10 -10.04 -28.16
CA ASN A 377 -45.00 -10.60 -28.94
C ASN A 377 -44.28 -11.77 -28.21
N PHE A 378 -45.02 -12.82 -27.86
CA PHE A 378 -44.42 -14.14 -27.70
C PHE A 378 -44.12 -14.69 -29.10
N ASN A 379 -42.84 -14.88 -29.45
CA ASN A 379 -42.47 -15.54 -30.69
C ASN A 379 -42.95 -17.01 -30.67
N ASN A 380 -43.57 -17.43 -31.77
CA ASN A 380 -44.42 -18.61 -31.99
C ASN A 380 -43.80 -20.02 -31.78
N ASN A 381 -42.80 -20.20 -30.91
CA ASN A 381 -42.21 -21.53 -30.64
C ASN A 381 -42.51 -22.09 -29.24
N PHE A 382 -43.39 -21.44 -28.48
CA PHE A 382 -43.89 -21.96 -27.21
C PHE A 382 -45.31 -22.50 -27.40
N GLN A 383 -45.47 -23.80 -27.62
CA GLN A 383 -46.77 -24.47 -27.52
C GLN A 383 -46.98 -24.88 -26.06
N LEU A 384 -47.99 -24.28 -25.42
CA LEU A 384 -48.56 -24.83 -24.19
C LEU A 384 -49.08 -26.25 -24.51
N PRO A 385 -48.87 -27.25 -23.66
CA PRO A 385 -49.48 -28.56 -23.85
C PRO A 385 -51.00 -28.43 -23.77
N GLU A 386 -51.70 -28.75 -24.86
CA GLU A 386 -53.16 -28.90 -24.86
C GLU A 386 -53.54 -30.04 -23.91
N LYS A 387 -54.02 -29.69 -22.71
CA LYS A 387 -54.85 -30.60 -21.91
C LYS A 387 -55.89 -29.83 -21.09
N ASP A 388 -57.14 -30.18 -21.39
CA ASP A 388 -58.35 -30.06 -20.59
C ASP A 388 -58.82 -28.65 -20.20
N ILE A 389 -59.36 -27.92 -21.18
CA ILE A 389 -60.36 -26.88 -20.93
C ILE A 389 -61.68 -27.58 -20.54
N GLU A 390 -61.86 -27.90 -19.26
CA GLU A 390 -63.20 -28.18 -18.72
C GLU A 390 -63.93 -26.85 -18.47
N SER A 391 -64.82 -26.53 -19.41
CA SER A 391 -65.99 -25.64 -19.30
C SER A 391 -65.89 -24.42 -18.37
N ILE A 392 -65.63 -23.25 -18.97
CA ILE A 392 -66.04 -21.97 -18.39
C ILE A 392 -67.57 -21.96 -18.34
N SER A 393 -68.12 -21.95 -17.12
CA SER A 393 -69.54 -21.66 -16.91
C SER A 393 -69.80 -20.19 -17.24
N THR A 394 -70.82 -19.97 -18.05
CA THR A 394 -71.36 -18.67 -18.42
C THR A 394 -71.82 -17.90 -17.19
N VAL A 395 -71.17 -16.77 -16.88
CA VAL A 395 -71.73 -15.76 -15.97
C VAL A 395 -72.33 -14.64 -16.81
N THR A 396 -73.65 -14.56 -16.72
CA THR A 396 -74.52 -13.56 -17.31
C THR A 396 -74.28 -12.17 -16.72
N THR A 397 -74.33 -11.16 -17.59
CA THR A 397 -74.37 -9.73 -17.26
C THR A 397 -75.55 -9.39 -16.34
N GLY A 398 -75.31 -8.71 -15.22
CA GLY A 398 -76.40 -8.18 -14.40
C GLY A 398 -75.99 -7.53 -13.08
N GLU A 399 -76.00 -6.20 -13.09
CA GLU A 399 -76.27 -5.26 -11.98
C GLU A 399 -75.20 -5.00 -10.90
N VAL A 400 -74.75 -3.74 -10.96
CA VAL A 400 -74.11 -2.92 -9.93
C VAL A 400 -75.04 -2.78 -8.71
N ILE A 401 -74.55 -3.10 -7.52
CA ILE A 401 -75.03 -2.48 -6.27
C ILE A 401 -73.80 -2.17 -5.39
N ASP A 402 -73.56 -0.88 -5.21
CA ASP A 402 -72.69 -0.30 -4.18
C ASP A 402 -73.06 -0.81 -2.79
N TYR A 403 -72.07 -1.14 -1.96
CA TYR A 403 -72.13 -0.80 -0.53
C TYR A 403 -70.73 -0.43 -0.02
N LEU A 404 -70.65 0.82 0.41
CA LEU A 404 -69.64 1.39 1.30
C LEU A 404 -69.65 0.63 2.65
N GLU A 405 -68.49 0.14 3.08
CA GLU A 405 -67.76 0.52 4.31
C GLU A 405 -66.47 -0.30 4.46
#